data_AF-A0A947W4S8-F1
#
_entry.id   AF-A0A947W4S8-F1
#
_cell.length_a   1.000
_cell.length_b   1.000
_cell.length_c   1.000
_cell.angle_alpha   90.00
_cell.angle_beta   90.00
_cell.angle_gamma   90.00
#
_symmetry.space_group_name_H-M   'P 1'
#
loop_
_entity.id
_entity.type
_entity.pdbx_description
1 polymer ?
#
loop_
_entity_poly.entity_id
_entity_poly.type
_entity_poly.pdbx_seq_one_letter_code
_entity_poly.pdbx_strand_id
1 'polypeptide(L)'
;MAKLKFGYGWLLKWILAAILIAAGILMRIYDETVVYAVTGIAIIIFSALRVVPLLKTLKKEVLRTINLFEIVFDIIVGGFMLFVVFSGKVAPNSTSNLWTDLYGYLLAFFFFVRGLIYFVSLYYFGEKSEPIKFWFHFICVLLAPSILVLTIMGVDIIHFLGWLVLFISVGGGLYLGYDGYGGYRKYRESSKALNEGKKDTATPKVEKELPKQQPEEEKQEETYVN
;
A
#
# COMPACT_ATOMS: atom_id res chain seq x y z
N MET A 1 2.93 -29.51 -9.50
CA MET A 1 3.75 -28.32 -9.81
C MET A 1 4.06 -27.60 -8.50
N ALA A 2 5.29 -27.65 -8.02
CA ALA A 2 5.69 -26.87 -6.85
C ALA A 2 5.67 -25.38 -7.22
N LYS A 3 4.75 -24.60 -6.63
CA LYS A 3 4.75 -23.14 -6.80
C LYS A 3 6.14 -22.62 -6.40
N LEU A 4 6.85 -21.97 -7.33
CA LEU A 4 8.03 -21.17 -7.01
C LEU A 4 7.64 -20.18 -5.91
N LYS A 5 8.05 -20.46 -4.67
CA LYS A 5 7.44 -19.85 -3.48
C LYS A 5 7.93 -18.43 -3.18
N PHE A 6 8.84 -17.86 -3.97
CA PHE A 6 9.44 -16.56 -3.68
C PHE A 6 9.68 -15.75 -4.96
N GLY A 7 8.78 -14.80 -5.22
CA GLY A 7 8.84 -13.89 -6.38
C GLY A 7 9.58 -12.59 -6.09
N TYR A 8 9.85 -11.82 -7.14
CA TYR A 8 10.48 -10.49 -7.13
C TYR A 8 9.62 -9.37 -6.48
N GLY A 9 8.67 -9.72 -5.62
CA GLY A 9 7.81 -8.75 -4.93
C GLY A 9 8.59 -7.75 -4.06
N TRP A 10 9.79 -8.12 -3.59
CA TRP A 10 10.69 -7.21 -2.89
C TRP A 10 11.18 -6.06 -3.79
N LEU A 11 11.47 -6.34 -5.06
CA LEU A 11 11.96 -5.35 -6.01
C LEU A 11 10.88 -4.33 -6.33
N LEU A 12 9.64 -4.81 -6.53
CA LEU A 12 8.49 -3.93 -6.73
C LEU A 12 8.30 -2.99 -5.53
N LYS A 13 8.42 -3.48 -4.30
CA LYS A 13 8.33 -2.65 -3.08
C LYS A 13 9.41 -1.57 -3.03
N TRP A 14 10.65 -1.88 -3.40
CA TRP A 14 11.73 -0.89 -3.46
C TRP A 14 11.53 0.17 -4.54
N ILE A 15 11.07 -0.23 -5.74
CA ILE A 15 10.73 0.71 -6.80
C ILE A 15 9.60 1.65 -6.35
N LEU A 16 8.55 1.10 -5.74
CA LEU A 16 7.44 1.89 -5.20
C LEU A 16 7.88 2.82 -4.07
N ALA A 17 8.77 2.37 -3.19
CA ALA A 17 9.35 3.20 -2.14
C ALA A 17 10.11 4.41 -2.73
N ALA A 18 10.95 4.18 -3.73
CA ALA A 18 11.70 5.24 -4.41
C ALA A 18 10.76 6.24 -5.11
N ILE A 19 9.75 5.75 -5.84
CA ILE A 19 8.75 6.60 -6.50
C ILE A 19 7.98 7.43 -5.46
N LEU A 20 7.58 6.82 -4.34
CA LEU A 20 6.81 7.51 -3.30
C LEU A 20 7.62 8.63 -2.64
N ILE A 21 8.88 8.37 -2.29
CA ILE A 21 9.78 9.39 -1.71
C ILE A 21 10.04 10.50 -2.73
N ALA A 22 10.35 10.14 -3.98
CA ALA A 22 10.55 11.11 -5.05
C ALA A 22 9.31 11.98 -5.23
N ALA A 23 8.11 11.40 -5.31
CA ALA A 23 6.87 12.14 -5.42
C ALA A 23 6.65 13.13 -4.25
N GLY A 24 6.98 12.73 -3.02
CA GLY A 24 6.90 13.61 -1.85
C GLY A 24 7.88 14.79 -1.91
N ILE A 25 9.13 14.53 -2.31
CA ILE A 25 10.15 15.58 -2.50
C ILE A 25 9.71 16.53 -3.61
N LEU A 26 9.26 15.97 -4.73
CA LEU A 26 8.79 16.72 -5.89
C LEU A 26 7.58 17.59 -5.53
N MET A 27 6.61 17.09 -4.76
CA MET A 27 5.50 17.93 -4.26
C MET A 27 5.95 19.10 -3.40
N ARG A 28 7.04 18.95 -2.65
CA ARG A 28 7.59 20.03 -1.81
C ARG A 28 8.38 21.06 -2.63
N ILE A 29 8.99 20.64 -3.75
CA ILE A 29 9.87 21.48 -4.58
C ILE A 29 9.11 22.13 -5.74
N TYR A 30 8.10 21.46 -6.29
CA TYR A 30 7.34 21.96 -7.43
C TYR A 30 6.34 23.06 -7.08
N ASP A 31 5.95 23.77 -8.13
CA ASP A 31 5.00 24.87 -8.15
C ASP A 31 3.61 24.46 -7.62
N GLU A 32 2.88 25.44 -7.10
CA GLU A 32 1.49 25.37 -6.61
C GLU A 32 0.58 24.57 -7.54
N THR A 33 0.77 24.77 -8.84
CA THR A 33 0.00 24.09 -9.90
C THR A 33 0.09 22.56 -9.82
N VAL A 34 1.27 22.01 -9.52
CA VAL A 34 1.48 20.56 -9.46
C VAL A 34 0.79 19.96 -8.23
N VAL A 35 0.95 20.58 -7.06
CA VAL A 35 0.33 20.11 -5.82
C VAL A 35 -1.20 20.11 -5.96
N TYR A 36 -1.75 21.18 -6.54
CA TYR A 36 -3.18 21.31 -6.82
C TYR A 36 -3.69 20.18 -7.72
N ALA A 37 -2.99 19.93 -8.84
CA ALA A 37 -3.36 18.87 -9.78
C ALA A 37 -3.30 17.48 -9.16
N VAL A 38 -2.21 17.16 -8.46
CA VAL A 38 -2.05 15.83 -7.87
C VAL A 38 -3.06 15.60 -6.74
N THR A 39 -3.38 16.63 -5.95
CA THR A 39 -4.44 16.54 -4.94
C THR A 39 -5.79 16.22 -5.59
N GLY A 40 -6.15 16.95 -6.67
CA GLY A 40 -7.38 16.69 -7.42
C GLY A 40 -7.46 15.27 -7.99
N ILE A 41 -6.38 14.79 -8.63
CA ILE A 41 -6.27 13.41 -9.14
C ILE A 41 -6.43 12.40 -7.99
N ALA A 42 -5.73 12.61 -6.88
CA ALA A 42 -5.78 11.71 -5.73
C ALA A 42 -7.19 11.61 -5.16
N ILE A 43 -7.88 12.75 -4.98
CA ILE A 43 -9.27 12.78 -4.50
C ILE A 43 -10.18 11.98 -5.43
N ILE A 44 -10.10 12.19 -6.75
CA ILE A 44 -10.93 11.46 -7.73
C ILE A 44 -10.66 9.96 -7.65
N ILE A 45 -9.39 9.54 -7.73
CA ILE A 45 -9.02 8.11 -7.73
C ILE A 45 -9.45 7.44 -6.43
N PHE A 46 -9.13 8.02 -5.28
CA PHE A 46 -9.53 7.46 -3.99
C PHE A 46 -11.03 7.43 -3.79
N SER A 47 -11.79 8.34 -4.39
CA SER A 47 -13.25 8.35 -4.30
C SER A 47 -13.87 7.31 -5.21
N ALA A 48 -13.42 7.22 -6.46
CA ALA A 48 -13.88 6.22 -7.42
C ALA A 48 -13.63 4.77 -6.95
N LEU A 49 -12.42 4.49 -6.43
CA LEU A 49 -12.07 3.15 -5.95
C LEU A 49 -12.89 2.71 -4.73
N ARG A 50 -13.47 3.65 -3.98
CA ARG A 50 -14.31 3.37 -2.80
C ARG A 50 -15.75 3.00 -3.15
N VAL A 51 -16.26 3.35 -4.33
CA VAL A 51 -17.67 3.14 -4.72
C VAL A 51 -18.05 1.67 -4.57
N VAL A 52 -17.34 0.76 -5.25
CA VAL A 52 -17.71 -0.66 -5.30
C VAL A 52 -17.62 -1.33 -3.92
N PRO A 53 -16.53 -1.19 -3.14
CA PRO A 53 -16.46 -1.76 -1.80
C PRO A 53 -17.58 -1.24 -0.89
N LEU A 54 -17.84 0.07 -0.87
CA LEU A 54 -18.85 0.66 0.02
C LEU A 54 -20.25 0.17 -0.31
N LEU A 55 -20.64 0.16 -1.60
CA LEU A 55 -21.97 -0.32 -2.00
C LEU A 55 -22.19 -1.79 -1.66
N LYS A 56 -21.12 -2.61 -1.69
CA LYS A 56 -21.18 -4.05 -1.39
C LYS A 56 -21.11 -4.39 0.10
N THR A 57 -20.47 -3.56 0.92
CA THR A 57 -20.15 -3.92 2.32
C THR A 57 -21.03 -3.24 3.36
N LEU A 58 -21.60 -2.07 3.05
CA LEU A 58 -22.47 -1.33 3.97
C LEU A 58 -23.84 -2.01 4.11
N LYS A 59 -24.17 -2.36 5.36
CA LYS A 59 -25.45 -3.05 5.68
C LYS A 59 -26.64 -2.09 5.69
N LYS A 60 -26.42 -0.85 6.13
CA LYS A 60 -27.48 0.15 6.28
C LYS A 60 -27.57 1.02 5.04
N GLU A 61 -28.77 1.11 4.48
CA GLU A 61 -29.04 1.87 3.26
C GLU A 61 -28.78 3.37 3.43
N VAL A 62 -29.19 3.96 4.55
CA VAL A 62 -28.93 5.38 4.84
C VAL A 62 -27.44 5.70 4.78
N LEU A 63 -26.59 4.85 5.39
CA LEU A 63 -25.15 5.04 5.34
C LEU A 63 -24.57 4.88 3.94
N ARG A 64 -25.06 3.89 3.20
CA ARG A 64 -24.67 3.67 1.81
C ARG A 64 -24.96 4.90 0.95
N THR A 65 -26.13 5.50 1.14
CA THR A 65 -26.55 6.72 0.44
C THR A 65 -25.70 7.94 0.82
N ILE A 66 -25.47 8.16 2.12
CA ILE A 66 -24.62 9.28 2.59
C ILE A 66 -23.19 9.16 2.04
N ASN A 67 -22.61 7.95 2.09
CA ASN A 67 -21.27 7.71 1.53
C ASN A 67 -21.25 7.88 0.00
N LEU A 68 -22.31 7.47 -0.70
CA LEU A 68 -22.39 7.67 -2.15
C LEU A 68 -22.44 9.17 -2.49
N PHE A 69 -23.20 9.97 -1.73
CA PHE A 69 -23.23 11.42 -1.91
C PHE A 69 -21.87 12.07 -1.61
N GLU A 70 -21.17 11.65 -0.55
CA GLU A 70 -19.79 12.10 -0.28
C GLU A 70 -18.87 11.79 -1.46
N ILE A 71 -18.89 10.57 -1.98
CA ILE A 71 -18.05 10.19 -3.12
C ILE A 71 -18.35 11.05 -4.35
N VAL A 72 -19.62 11.29 -4.66
CA VAL A 72 -20.00 12.14 -5.80
C VAL A 72 -19.50 13.56 -5.59
N PHE A 73 -19.66 14.11 -4.39
CA PHE A 73 -19.14 15.43 -4.04
C PHE A 73 -17.61 15.49 -4.15
N ASP A 74 -16.90 14.49 -3.65
CA ASP A 74 -15.44 14.40 -3.72
C ASP A 74 -14.95 14.37 -5.18
N ILE A 75 -15.62 13.61 -6.05
CA ILE A 75 -15.30 13.58 -7.48
C ILE A 75 -15.52 14.96 -8.12
N ILE A 76 -16.60 15.66 -7.76
CA ILE A 76 -16.87 17.03 -8.24
C ILE A 76 -15.77 17.97 -7.75
N VAL A 77 -15.37 17.91 -6.49
CA VAL A 77 -14.29 18.74 -5.93
C VAL A 77 -12.97 18.47 -6.65
N GLY A 78 -12.59 17.20 -6.79
CA GLY A 78 -11.35 16.85 -7.49
C GLY A 78 -11.39 17.24 -8.97
N GLY A 79 -12.53 17.08 -9.64
CA GLY A 79 -12.73 17.49 -11.04
C GLY A 79 -12.67 19.01 -11.20
N PHE A 80 -13.29 19.75 -10.29
CA PHE A 80 -13.17 21.20 -10.23
C PHE A 80 -11.72 21.63 -10.02
N MET A 81 -10.98 20.93 -9.16
CA MET A 81 -9.58 21.26 -8.93
C MET A 81 -8.74 21.11 -10.21
N LEU A 82 -8.96 20.03 -10.96
CA LEU A 82 -8.30 19.84 -12.26
C LEU A 82 -8.72 20.88 -13.29
N PHE A 83 -10.00 21.23 -13.34
CA PHE A 83 -10.47 22.29 -14.23
C PHE A 83 -9.75 23.62 -13.97
N VAL A 84 -9.57 24.01 -12.70
CA VAL A 84 -8.88 25.25 -12.33
C VAL A 84 -7.43 25.22 -12.81
N VAL A 85 -6.72 24.09 -12.60
CA VAL A 85 -5.34 23.91 -13.05
C VAL A 85 -5.23 23.98 -14.57
N PHE A 86 -6.00 23.18 -15.31
CA PHE A 86 -5.93 23.14 -16.77
C PHE A 86 -6.47 24.40 -17.45
N SER A 87 -7.25 25.22 -16.74
CA SER A 87 -7.67 26.54 -17.21
C SER A 87 -6.58 27.62 -17.07
N GLY A 88 -5.42 27.31 -16.49
CA GLY A 88 -4.37 28.29 -16.22
C GLY A 88 -4.75 29.33 -15.17
N LYS A 89 -5.72 29.02 -14.31
CA LYS A 89 -6.22 29.95 -13.28
C LYS A 89 -5.41 29.92 -11.98
N VAL A 90 -4.57 28.90 -11.82
CA VAL A 90 -3.57 28.86 -10.75
C VAL A 90 -2.37 29.68 -11.22
N ALA A 91 -2.17 30.84 -10.61
CA ALA A 91 -1.07 31.73 -10.96
C ALA A 91 0.11 31.48 -9.99
N PRO A 92 1.30 31.11 -10.49
CA PRO A 92 2.47 30.95 -9.64
C PRO A 92 2.83 32.25 -8.90
N ASN A 93 3.12 32.15 -7.60
CA ASN A 93 3.60 33.24 -6.74
C ASN A 93 2.59 34.37 -6.44
N SER A 94 1.29 34.06 -6.41
CA SER A 94 0.26 35.02 -5.99
C SER A 94 -0.08 34.81 -4.51
N THR A 95 0.24 35.80 -3.67
CA THR A 95 0.10 35.77 -2.19
C THR A 95 -1.34 35.60 -1.69
N SER A 96 -2.33 35.81 -2.56
CA SER A 96 -3.69 35.27 -2.40
C SER A 96 -4.35 35.32 -3.77
N ASN A 97 -4.75 34.16 -4.28
CA ASN A 97 -5.64 34.09 -5.41
C ASN A 97 -6.91 33.37 -4.93
N LEU A 98 -8.07 33.79 -5.44
CA LEU A 98 -9.37 33.18 -5.13
C LEU A 98 -9.36 31.65 -5.23
N TRP A 99 -8.50 31.08 -6.08
CA TRP A 99 -8.43 29.65 -6.37
C TRP A 99 -7.64 28.86 -5.32
N THR A 100 -6.61 29.45 -4.73
CA THR A 100 -5.80 28.92 -3.63
C THR A 100 -6.58 28.98 -2.33
N ASP A 101 -7.36 30.04 -2.10
CA ASP A 101 -8.25 30.11 -0.94
C ASP A 101 -9.39 29.07 -1.08
N LEU A 102 -10.02 29.02 -2.26
CA LEU A 102 -11.07 28.04 -2.54
C LEU A 102 -10.55 26.60 -2.40
N TYR A 103 -9.31 26.35 -2.81
CA TYR A 103 -8.64 25.07 -2.57
C TYR A 103 -8.56 24.71 -1.09
N GLY A 104 -8.10 25.65 -0.26
CA GLY A 104 -8.05 25.49 1.19
C GLY A 104 -9.42 25.16 1.80
N TYR A 105 -10.45 25.93 1.43
CA TYR A 105 -11.82 25.69 1.90
C TYR A 105 -12.38 24.34 1.46
N LEU A 106 -12.19 23.96 0.20
CA LEU A 106 -12.66 22.68 -0.32
C LEU A 106 -11.94 21.51 0.36
N LEU A 107 -10.64 21.63 0.60
CA LEU A 107 -9.86 20.59 1.26
C LEU A 107 -10.23 20.45 2.73
N ALA A 108 -10.45 21.57 3.44
CA ALA A 108 -10.94 21.56 4.81
C ALA A 108 -12.32 20.89 4.90
N PHE A 109 -13.24 21.24 3.99
CA PHE A 109 -14.56 20.61 3.93
C PHE A 109 -14.48 19.11 3.64
N PHE A 110 -13.67 18.71 2.66
CA PHE A 110 -13.43 17.31 2.31
C PHE A 110 -12.97 16.49 3.52
N PHE A 111 -11.94 16.94 4.23
CA PHE A 111 -11.45 16.22 5.41
C PHE A 111 -12.46 16.20 6.55
N PHE A 112 -13.20 17.30 6.76
CA PHE A 112 -14.21 17.39 7.81
C PHE A 112 -15.37 16.43 7.57
N VAL A 113 -16.00 16.51 6.39
CA VAL A 113 -17.15 15.67 6.04
C VAL A 113 -16.77 14.20 6.07
N ARG A 114 -15.60 13.85 5.54
CA ARG A 114 -15.10 12.48 5.55
C ARG A 114 -14.94 11.93 6.97
N GLY A 115 -14.33 12.72 7.85
CA GLY A 115 -14.18 12.37 9.25
C GLY A 115 -15.54 12.26 9.96
N LEU A 116 -16.42 13.22 9.74
CA LEU A 116 -17.75 13.28 10.33
C LEU A 116 -18.61 12.08 9.93
N ILE A 117 -18.67 11.72 8.65
CA ILE A 117 -19.43 10.57 8.16
C ILE A 117 -18.93 9.29 8.82
N TYR A 118 -17.62 9.13 8.98
CA TYR A 118 -17.05 7.99 9.69
C TYR A 118 -17.49 7.94 11.15
N PHE A 119 -17.38 9.04 11.91
CA PHE A 119 -17.76 9.05 13.32
C PHE A 119 -19.27 8.87 13.53
N VAL A 120 -20.09 9.45 12.65
CA VAL A 120 -21.53 9.22 12.62
C VAL A 120 -21.83 7.74 12.36
N SER A 121 -21.14 7.13 11.40
CA SER A 121 -21.28 5.70 11.09
C SER A 121 -20.89 4.80 12.27
N LEU A 122 -19.80 5.15 12.95
CA LEU A 122 -19.30 4.42 14.12
C LEU A 122 -20.27 4.54 15.31
N TYR A 123 -20.66 5.76 15.68
CA TYR A 123 -21.43 6.02 16.90
C TYR A 123 -22.94 5.76 16.74
N TYR A 124 -23.58 6.37 15.73
CA TYR A 124 -25.04 6.28 15.57
C TYR A 124 -25.48 5.02 14.84
N PHE A 125 -24.64 4.51 13.95
CA PHE A 125 -24.99 3.36 13.12
C PHE A 125 -24.29 2.06 13.55
N GLY A 126 -23.40 2.10 14.54
CA GLY A 126 -22.78 0.90 15.13
C GLY A 126 -21.89 0.13 14.16
N GLU A 127 -21.32 0.81 13.15
CA GLU A 127 -20.34 0.20 12.26
C GLU A 127 -19.05 -0.13 13.02
N LYS A 128 -18.49 -1.31 12.78
CA LYS A 128 -17.22 -1.69 13.42
C LYS A 128 -16.06 -0.94 12.77
N SER A 129 -15.05 -0.61 13.58
CA SER A 129 -13.82 -0.01 13.08
C SER A 129 -12.58 -0.72 13.61
N GLU A 130 -11.58 -0.79 12.73
CA GLU A 130 -10.22 -1.12 13.09
C GLU A 130 -9.49 0.12 13.65
N PRO A 131 -8.44 -0.05 14.47
CA PRO A 131 -7.69 1.07 15.05
C PRO A 131 -7.08 2.01 14.01
N ILE A 132 -6.49 1.47 12.94
CA ILE A 132 -5.85 2.28 11.88
C ILE A 132 -6.90 3.14 11.17
N LYS A 133 -8.07 2.57 10.87
CA LYS A 133 -9.19 3.29 10.27
C LYS A 133 -9.70 4.40 11.20
N PHE A 134 -9.76 4.15 12.50
CA PHE A 134 -10.14 5.15 13.49
C PHE A 134 -9.17 6.34 13.52
N TRP A 135 -7.87 6.07 13.68
CA TRP A 135 -6.85 7.12 13.75
C TRP A 135 -6.76 7.95 12.47
N PHE A 136 -6.93 7.32 11.30
CA PHE A 136 -6.98 8.04 10.04
C PHE A 136 -8.10 9.09 10.02
N HIS A 137 -9.34 8.70 10.34
CA HIS A 137 -10.47 9.65 10.32
C HIS A 137 -10.39 10.68 11.45
N PHE A 138 -9.83 10.31 12.59
CA PHE A 138 -9.51 11.26 13.66
C PHE A 138 -8.54 12.34 13.18
N ILE A 139 -7.46 11.96 12.51
CA ILE A 139 -6.50 12.90 11.91
C ILE A 139 -7.19 13.78 10.84
N CYS A 140 -8.09 13.21 10.02
CA CYS A 140 -8.87 14.02 9.07
C CYS A 140 -9.68 15.13 9.77
N VAL A 141 -10.37 14.80 10.86
CA VAL A 141 -11.13 15.80 11.63
C VAL A 141 -10.23 16.85 12.27
N LEU A 142 -8.98 16.54 12.64
CA LEU A 142 -8.01 17.50 13.16
C LEU A 142 -7.36 18.36 12.07
N LEU A 143 -7.09 17.79 10.89
CA LEU A 143 -6.52 18.51 9.76
C LEU A 143 -7.50 19.53 9.19
N ALA A 144 -8.80 19.22 9.16
CA ALA A 144 -9.82 20.12 8.61
C ALA A 144 -9.82 21.54 9.23
N PRO A 145 -9.96 21.74 10.56
CA PRO A 145 -9.91 23.07 11.16
C PRO A 145 -8.53 23.71 11.03
N SER A 146 -7.45 22.92 11.01
CA SER A 146 -6.09 23.44 10.81
C SER A 146 -5.95 24.08 9.43
N ILE A 147 -6.39 23.38 8.38
CA ILE A 147 -6.40 23.88 6.99
C ILE A 147 -7.33 25.10 6.89
N LEU A 148 -8.51 25.05 7.51
CA LEU A 148 -9.46 26.16 7.49
C LEU A 148 -8.85 27.44 8.09
N VAL A 149 -8.21 27.34 9.26
CA VAL A 149 -7.55 28.47 9.91
C VAL A 149 -6.40 29.00 9.05
N LEU A 150 -5.56 28.12 8.50
CA LEU A 150 -4.47 28.54 7.58
C LEU A 150 -5.01 29.28 6.36
N THR A 151 -6.14 28.80 5.80
CA THR A 151 -6.85 29.45 4.69
C THR A 151 -7.32 30.85 5.07
N ILE A 152 -8.01 30.98 6.21
CA ILE A 152 -8.55 32.27 6.67
C ILE A 152 -7.43 33.28 6.96
N MET A 153 -6.29 32.79 7.45
CA MET A 153 -5.12 33.62 7.75
C MET A 153 -4.29 33.98 6.50
N GLY A 154 -4.64 33.47 5.31
CA GLY A 154 -3.85 33.67 4.09
C GLY A 154 -2.45 33.09 4.17
N VAL A 155 -2.24 32.06 4.99
CA VAL A 155 -0.97 31.35 5.08
C VAL A 155 -0.87 30.37 3.90
N ASP A 156 0.33 30.19 3.34
CA ASP A 156 0.57 29.28 2.23
C ASP A 156 0.26 27.81 2.61
N ILE A 157 -0.97 27.39 2.29
CA ILE A 157 -1.51 26.04 2.51
C ILE A 157 -0.75 25.02 1.66
N ILE A 158 -0.31 25.42 0.46
CA ILE A 158 0.36 24.54 -0.48
C ILE A 158 1.70 24.12 0.11
N HIS A 159 2.42 25.07 0.72
CA HIS A 159 3.65 24.76 1.45
C HIS A 159 3.41 23.80 2.62
N PHE A 160 2.36 24.03 3.41
CA PHE A 160 1.96 23.14 4.50
C PHE A 160 1.67 21.72 3.98
N LEU A 161 0.91 21.59 2.89
CA LEU A 161 0.54 20.30 2.32
C LEU A 161 1.75 19.59 1.69
N GLY A 162 2.66 20.33 1.06
CA GLY A 162 3.91 19.78 0.53
C GLY A 162 4.75 19.13 1.64
N TRP A 163 4.84 19.76 2.81
CA TRP A 163 5.47 19.14 3.98
C TRP A 163 4.71 17.91 4.47
N LEU A 164 3.38 18.00 4.60
CA LEU A 164 2.55 16.88 5.05
C LEU A 164 2.74 15.64 4.15
N VAL A 165 2.66 15.83 2.83
CA VAL A 165 2.86 14.75 1.85
C VAL A 165 4.28 14.22 1.92
N LEU A 166 5.30 15.07 2.04
CA LEU A 166 6.68 14.63 2.20
C LEU A 166 6.87 13.73 3.42
N PHE A 167 6.33 14.11 4.58
CA PHE A 167 6.41 13.27 5.80
C PHE A 167 5.74 11.91 5.60
N ILE A 168 4.55 11.88 4.98
CA ILE A 168 3.83 10.63 4.69
C ILE A 168 4.61 9.78 3.68
N SER A 169 5.16 10.39 2.63
CA SER A 169 5.94 9.72 1.59
C SER A 169 7.23 9.13 2.14
N VAL A 170 7.95 9.85 3.01
CA VAL A 170 9.16 9.34 3.67
C VAL A 170 8.80 8.18 4.59
N GLY A 171 7.77 8.32 5.43
CA GLY A 171 7.32 7.25 6.32
C GLY A 171 6.89 5.99 5.55
N GLY A 172 6.06 6.15 4.52
CA GLY A 172 5.61 5.06 3.66
C GLY A 172 6.75 4.43 2.85
N GLY A 173 7.67 5.25 2.36
CA GLY A 173 8.86 4.79 1.64
C GLY A 173 9.80 3.98 2.54
N LEU A 174 10.04 4.43 3.77
CA LEU A 174 10.82 3.68 4.76
C LEU A 174 10.15 2.36 5.12
N TYR A 175 8.81 2.35 5.31
CA TYR A 175 8.05 1.13 5.56
C TYR A 175 8.18 0.13 4.41
N LEU A 176 7.94 0.56 3.17
CA LEU A 176 8.08 -0.28 1.98
C LEU A 176 9.52 -0.75 1.76
N GLY A 177 10.50 0.11 2.05
CA GLY A 177 11.92 -0.21 2.01
C GLY A 177 12.29 -1.32 3.00
N TYR A 178 11.85 -1.21 4.25
CA TYR A 178 12.08 -2.20 5.30
C TYR A 178 11.43 -3.55 4.98
N ASP A 179 10.16 -3.54 4.58
CA ASP A 179 9.45 -4.77 4.19
C ASP A 179 10.04 -5.39 2.91
N GLY A 180 10.45 -4.55 1.95
CA GLY A 180 11.21 -4.97 0.78
C GLY A 180 12.55 -5.63 1.15
N TYR A 181 13.28 -5.08 2.12
CA TYR A 181 14.54 -5.68 2.62
C TYR A 181 14.32 -7.08 3.20
N GLY A 182 13.27 -7.25 4.02
CA GLY A 182 12.89 -8.58 4.53
C GLY A 182 12.57 -9.58 3.42
N GLY A 183 11.88 -9.13 2.36
CA GLY A 183 11.61 -9.94 1.17
C GLY A 183 12.87 -10.30 0.38
N TYR A 184 13.78 -9.35 0.20
CA TYR A 184 15.05 -9.56 -0.49
C TYR A 184 15.94 -10.56 0.24
N ARG A 185 16.03 -10.44 1.58
CA ARG A 185 16.78 -11.39 2.42
C ARG A 185 16.30 -12.83 2.21
N LYS A 186 14.99 -13.07 2.28
CA LYS A 186 14.39 -14.39 2.05
C LYS A 186 14.66 -14.92 0.63
N TYR A 187 14.57 -14.04 -0.37
CA TYR A 187 14.92 -14.38 -1.74
C TYR A 187 16.39 -14.83 -1.84
N ARG A 188 17.33 -14.09 -1.23
CA ARG A 188 18.76 -14.42 -1.23
C ARG A 188 19.07 -15.73 -0.50
N GLU A 189 18.46 -15.97 0.65
CA GLU A 189 18.58 -17.24 1.38
C GLU A 189 18.07 -18.42 0.52
N SER A 190 16.96 -18.23 -0.19
CA SER A 190 16.41 -19.25 -1.09
C SER A 190 17.28 -19.49 -2.32
N SER A 191 17.79 -18.42 -2.96
CA SER A 191 18.73 -18.52 -4.07
C SER A 191 20.02 -19.22 -3.64
N LYS A 192 20.50 -18.94 -2.43
CA LYS A 192 21.66 -19.63 -1.85
C LYS A 192 21.38 -21.13 -1.70
N ALA A 193 20.25 -21.52 -1.11
CA ALA A 193 19.87 -22.93 -0.95
C ALA A 193 19.71 -23.67 -2.29
N LEU A 194 19.25 -23.00 -3.35
CA LEU A 194 19.16 -23.57 -4.70
C LEU A 194 20.54 -23.76 -5.34
N ASN A 195 21.43 -22.78 -5.17
CA ASN A 195 22.78 -22.82 -5.73
C ASN A 195 23.71 -23.79 -4.96
N GLU A 196 23.47 -23.99 -3.66
CA GLU A 196 24.15 -24.98 -2.82
C GLU A 196 23.55 -26.39 -2.94
N GLY A 197 22.72 -26.64 -3.97
CA GLY A 197 21.95 -27.87 -4.17
C GLY A 197 22.71 -29.14 -3.75
N LYS A 198 22.12 -29.88 -2.79
CA LYS A 198 22.61 -31.15 -2.21
C LYS A 198 24.14 -31.21 -2.16
N LYS A 199 24.76 -30.60 -1.13
CA LYS A 199 26.03 -31.16 -0.64
C LYS A 199 25.79 -32.66 -0.48
N ASP A 200 26.50 -33.44 -1.28
CA ASP A 200 26.47 -34.88 -1.25
C ASP A 200 26.41 -35.32 0.22
N THR A 201 25.31 -35.95 0.63
CA THR A 201 25.46 -37.08 1.52
C THR A 201 26.36 -38.02 0.75
N ALA A 202 27.67 -37.88 0.96
CA ALA A 202 28.65 -38.88 0.63
C ALA A 202 28.15 -40.13 1.33
N THR A 203 27.41 -40.95 0.60
CA THR A 203 27.21 -42.34 0.96
C THR A 203 28.62 -42.88 1.16
N PRO A 204 28.95 -43.45 2.33
CA PRO A 204 30.19 -44.19 2.44
C PRO A 204 30.16 -45.21 1.31
N LYS A 205 31.23 -45.27 0.50
CA LYS A 205 31.42 -46.34 -0.47
C LYS A 205 31.22 -47.65 0.31
N VAL A 206 30.08 -48.31 0.10
CA VAL A 206 29.94 -49.71 0.46
C VAL A 206 30.95 -50.41 -0.45
N GLU A 207 32.05 -50.86 0.14
CA GLU A 207 32.96 -51.78 -0.52
C GLU A 207 32.12 -52.95 -1.03
N LYS A 208 32.15 -53.18 -2.34
CA LYS A 208 31.61 -54.40 -2.93
C LYS A 208 32.38 -55.56 -2.32
N GLU A 209 31.81 -56.21 -1.30
CA GLU A 209 32.21 -57.58 -0.99
C GLU A 209 31.84 -58.44 -2.20
N LEU A 210 32.86 -59.10 -2.76
CA LEU A 210 32.71 -60.08 -3.84
C LEU A 210 31.74 -61.20 -3.39
N PRO A 211 30.98 -61.82 -4.31
CA PRO A 211 30.08 -62.92 -3.95
C PRO A 211 30.88 -64.07 -3.32
N LYS A 212 30.54 -64.43 -2.07
CA LYS A 212 31.00 -65.69 -1.48
C LYS A 212 30.40 -66.85 -2.28
N GLN A 213 31.25 -67.73 -2.79
CA GLN A 213 30.84 -69.01 -3.36
C GLN A 213 29.97 -69.77 -2.35
N GLN A 214 28.77 -70.19 -2.77
CA GLN A 214 27.94 -71.11 -1.99
C GLN A 214 28.65 -72.47 -1.91
N PRO A 215 28.74 -73.11 -0.73
CA PRO A 215 29.18 -74.49 -0.65
C PRO A 215 28.18 -75.39 -1.37
N GLU A 216 28.70 -76.23 -2.26
CA GLU A 216 27.99 -77.30 -2.98
C GLU A 216 27.47 -78.31 -1.93
N GLU A 217 26.15 -78.48 -1.83
CA GLU A 217 25.54 -79.48 -0.95
C GLU A 217 25.98 -80.89 -1.37
N GLU A 218 26.63 -81.59 -0.45
CA GLU A 218 27.00 -83.00 -0.57
C GLU A 218 25.76 -83.86 -0.86
N LYS A 219 25.83 -84.61 -1.97
CA LYS A 219 24.91 -85.72 -2.26
C LYS A 219 24.93 -86.72 -1.11
N GLN A 220 23.80 -86.87 -0.42
CA GLN A 220 23.60 -88.02 0.47
C GLN A 220 23.47 -89.28 -0.38
N GLU A 221 24.35 -90.25 -0.14
CA GLU A 221 24.27 -91.60 -0.69
C GLU A 221 23.08 -92.35 -0.09
N GLU A 222 22.13 -92.78 -0.92
CA GLU A 222 21.13 -93.77 -0.54
C GLU A 222 21.83 -95.11 -0.25
N THR A 223 21.83 -95.52 1.01
CA THR A 223 22.24 -96.89 1.38
C THR A 223 20.99 -97.77 1.45
N TYR A 224 20.87 -98.72 0.53
CA TYR A 224 19.91 -99.82 0.61
C TYR A 224 20.47 -100.94 1.47
N VAL A 225 19.68 -101.44 2.43
CA VAL A 225 19.84 -102.80 2.99
C VAL A 225 18.46 -103.43 3.19
N ASN A 226 18.37 -104.71 2.77
CA ASN A 226 17.22 -105.64 2.78
C ASN A 226 16.46 -105.76 4.09
#